data_AF-A0A925MAX8-F1
#
_entry.id   AF-A0A925MAX8-F1
#
_cell.length_a   1.000
_cell.length_b   1.000
_cell.length_c   1.000
_cell.angle_alpha   90.00
_cell.angle_beta   90.00
_cell.angle_gamma   90.00
#
_symmetry.space_group_name_H-M   'P 1'
#
loop_
_entity.id
_entity.type
_entity.pdbx_description
1 polymer ?
#
loop_
_entity_poly.entity_id
_entity_poly.type
_entity_poly.pdbx_seq_one_letter_code
_entity_poly.pdbx_strand_id
1 'polypeptide(L)'
;MAAVSIDGVVVAPERAMISVFDRGLLYGDGCFEVLRTWDGVARDLEAHLDRLFETAAFLQLKTLERARLVEAVYRTIAAAGPGEHRIRIVLTRGP
;
A
#
# COMPACT_ATOMS: atom_id res chain seq x y z
N MET A 1 -5.03 -13.49 -9.09
CA MET A 1 -6.20 -12.67 -8.67
C MET A 1 -5.66 -11.42 -8.01
N ALA A 2 -6.36 -10.28 -8.07
CA ALA A 2 -5.94 -9.10 -7.31
C ALA A 2 -6.28 -9.31 -5.83
N ALA A 3 -5.37 -8.96 -4.93
CA ALA A 3 -5.66 -8.82 -3.51
C ALA A 3 -5.51 -7.35 -3.12
N VAL A 4 -6.37 -6.88 -2.23
CA VAL A 4 -6.39 -5.48 -1.78
C VAL A 4 -6.33 -5.47 -0.26
N SER A 5 -5.51 -4.57 0.28
CA SER A 5 -5.50 -4.25 1.70
C SER A 5 -5.87 -2.79 1.90
N ILE A 6 -6.77 -2.52 2.84
CA ILE A 6 -7.16 -1.17 3.27
C ILE A 6 -6.80 -1.06 4.75
N ASP A 7 -5.97 -0.07 5.09
CA ASP A 7 -5.50 0.17 6.46
C ASP A 7 -4.93 -1.07 7.17
N GLY A 8 -4.24 -1.92 6.40
CA GLY A 8 -3.61 -3.16 6.88
C GLY A 8 -4.53 -4.40 6.91
N VAL A 9 -5.79 -4.26 6.51
CA VAL A 9 -6.77 -5.36 6.46
C VAL A 9 -7.00 -5.80 5.02
N VAL A 10 -6.72 -7.07 4.73
CA VAL A 10 -7.02 -7.67 3.43
C VAL A 10 -8.53 -7.77 3.24
N VAL A 11 -9.01 -7.27 2.11
CA VAL A 11 -10.42 -7.25 1.73
C VAL A 11 -10.61 -7.86 0.34
N ALA A 12 -11.82 -8.37 0.08
CA ALA A 12 -12.20 -8.78 -1.27
C ALA A 12 -12.14 -7.55 -2.20
N PRO A 13 -11.55 -7.65 -3.42
CA PRO A 13 -11.44 -6.52 -4.34
C PRO A 13 -12.76 -5.81 -4.62
N GLU A 14 -13.86 -6.55 -4.69
CA GLU A 14 -15.21 -6.04 -4.96
C GLU A 14 -15.79 -5.25 -3.77
N ARG A 15 -15.20 -5.40 -2.59
CA ARG A 15 -15.56 -4.70 -1.35
C ARG A 15 -14.53 -3.64 -0.96
N ALA A 16 -13.46 -3.48 -1.72
CA ALA A 16 -12.45 -2.48 -1.47
C ALA A 16 -13.03 -1.08 -1.75
N MET A 17 -13.26 -0.30 -0.69
CA MET A 17 -13.89 1.00 -0.76
C MET A 17 -13.11 2.01 0.07
N ILE A 18 -13.01 3.25 -0.43
CA ILE A 18 -12.54 4.42 0.32
C ILE A 18 -13.67 5.44 0.42
N SER A 19 -13.58 6.36 1.37
CA SER A 19 -14.54 7.46 1.48
C SER A 19 -14.49 8.37 0.25
N VAL A 20 -15.65 8.83 -0.22
CA VAL A 20 -15.71 9.88 -1.26
C VAL A 20 -15.14 11.23 -0.78
N PHE A 21 -15.03 11.40 0.54
CA PHE A 21 -14.41 12.58 1.15
C PHE A 21 -12.90 12.44 1.37
N ASP A 22 -12.31 11.28 1.03
CA ASP A 22 -10.86 11.12 1.13
C ASP A 22 -10.15 12.15 0.25
N ARG A 23 -9.26 12.95 0.84
CA ARG A 23 -8.56 14.02 0.14
C ARG A 23 -7.58 13.52 -0.92
N GLY A 24 -7.14 12.27 -0.82
CA GLY A 24 -6.43 11.57 -1.90
C GLY A 24 -7.30 11.44 -3.14
N LEU A 25 -8.61 11.20 -2.98
CA LEU A 25 -9.57 11.19 -4.08
C LEU A 25 -9.93 12.61 -4.56
N LEU A 26 -10.22 13.52 -3.63
CA LEU A 26 -10.69 14.87 -3.96
C LEU A 26 -9.62 15.78 -4.57
N TYR A 27 -8.37 15.65 -4.12
CA TYR A 27 -7.29 16.61 -4.42
C TYR A 27 -5.98 15.96 -4.84
N GLY A 28 -5.90 14.62 -4.88
CA GLY A 28 -4.62 13.92 -5.07
C GLY A 28 -3.66 14.08 -3.88
N ASP A 29 -4.17 14.40 -2.69
CA ASP A 29 -3.38 14.62 -1.48
C ASP A 29 -2.90 13.28 -0.88
N GLY A 30 -1.78 12.79 -1.42
CA GLY A 30 -1.19 11.51 -1.06
C GLY A 30 0.13 11.22 -1.79
N CYS A 31 0.71 10.07 -1.52
CA CYS A 31 1.86 9.53 -2.23
C CYS A 31 1.71 8.03 -2.49
N PHE A 32 2.52 7.48 -3.39
CA PHE A 32 2.48 6.06 -3.70
C PHE A 32 3.84 5.50 -4.09
N GLU A 33 3.95 4.17 -3.99
CA GLU A 33 5.07 3.39 -4.48
C GLU A 33 4.58 2.22 -5.32
N VAL A 34 5.40 1.82 -6.30
CA VAL A 34 5.14 0.65 -7.14
C VAL A 34 6.37 -0.23 -7.18
N LEU A 35 6.19 -1.50 -6.84
CA LEU A 35 7.22 -2.52 -6.85
C LEU A 35 6.66 -3.84 -7.40
N ARG A 36 7.50 -4.87 -7.46
CA ARG A 36 7.14 -6.17 -8.02
C ARG A 36 7.66 -7.31 -7.13
N THR A 37 6.93 -8.42 -7.09
CA THR A 37 7.45 -9.66 -6.51
C THR A 37 8.26 -10.44 -7.52
N TRP A 38 9.27 -11.16 -7.03
CA TRP A 38 9.95 -12.22 -7.76
C TRP A 38 9.99 -13.45 -6.84
N ASP A 39 9.56 -14.61 -7.31
CA ASP A 39 9.39 -15.83 -6.52
C ASP A 39 8.53 -15.58 -5.26
N GLY A 40 7.52 -14.72 -5.37
CA GLY A 40 6.64 -14.34 -4.26
C GLY A 40 7.27 -13.39 -3.23
N VAL A 41 8.50 -12.91 -3.45
CA VAL A 41 9.20 -11.97 -2.56
C VAL A 41 9.18 -10.56 -3.15
N ALA A 42 8.74 -9.57 -2.38
CA ALA A 42 8.77 -8.16 -2.80
C ALA A 42 10.23 -7.70 -2.98
N ARG A 43 10.62 -7.34 -4.21
CA ARG A 43 11.98 -6.86 -4.51
C ARG A 43 12.17 -5.43 -4.04
N ASP A 44 13.34 -5.17 -3.46
CA ASP A 44 13.80 -3.87 -2.98
C ASP A 44 12.78 -3.16 -2.05
N LEU A 45 11.97 -3.94 -1.33
CA LEU A 45 10.88 -3.42 -0.50
C LEU A 45 11.37 -2.34 0.46
N GLU A 46 12.52 -2.55 1.10
CA GLU A 46 13.12 -1.59 2.03
C GLU A 46 13.39 -0.24 1.37
N ALA A 47 14.02 -0.22 0.19
CA ALA A 47 14.32 1.02 -0.54
C ALA A 47 13.05 1.74 -1.03
N HIS A 48 12.03 0.98 -1.43
CA HIS A 48 10.71 1.54 -1.75
C HIS A 48 10.04 2.15 -0.51
N LEU A 49 10.09 1.47 0.63
CA LEU A 49 9.52 1.98 1.87
C LEU A 49 10.28 3.21 2.36
N ASP A 50 11.60 3.25 2.31
CA ASP A 50 12.37 4.44 2.71
C ASP A 50 11.90 5.68 1.94
N ARG A 51 11.80 5.58 0.60
CA ARG A 51 11.28 6.65 -0.25
C ARG A 51 9.81 7.01 0.05
N LEU A 52 8.97 6.02 0.31
CA LEU A 52 7.57 6.24 0.69
C LEU A 52 7.47 7.02 2.01
N PHE A 53 8.22 6.61 3.03
CA PHE A 53 8.22 7.24 4.35
C PHE A 53 8.84 8.66 4.31
N GLU A 54 9.92 8.86 3.54
CA GLU A 54 10.47 10.20 3.28
C GLU A 54 9.44 11.12 2.63
N THR A 55 8.75 10.63 1.58
CA THR A 55 7.70 11.40 0.89
C THR A 55 6.51 11.67 1.79
N ALA A 56 6.06 10.67 2.55
CA ALA A 56 4.97 10.82 3.51
C ALA A 56 5.31 11.83 4.61
N ALA A 57 6.54 11.81 5.13
CA ALA A 57 7.02 12.79 6.10
C ALA A 57 7.06 14.21 5.52
N PHE A 58 7.58 14.37 4.30
CA PHE A 58 7.60 15.65 3.59
C PHE A 58 6.18 16.22 3.41
N LEU A 59 5.22 15.37 3.07
CA LEU A 59 3.81 15.73 2.92
C LEU A 59 3.04 15.75 4.26
N GLN A 60 3.68 15.43 5.39
CA GLN A 60 3.03 15.32 6.71
C GLN A 60 1.86 14.32 6.76
N LEU A 61 1.89 13.26 5.95
CA LEU A 61 0.87 12.21 5.91
C LEU A 61 0.99 11.30 7.13
N LYS A 62 -0.15 10.81 7.61
CA LYS A 62 -0.16 9.75 8.63
C LYS A 62 0.16 8.42 7.96
N THR A 63 0.93 7.58 8.62
CA THR A 63 1.31 6.26 8.12
C THR A 63 1.14 5.20 9.19
N LEU A 64 1.08 3.93 8.77
CA LEU A 64 1.26 2.82 9.69
C LEU A 64 2.72 2.77 10.15
N GLU A 65 2.95 2.22 11.33
CA GLU A 65 4.28 1.77 11.76
C GLU A 65 4.92 0.92 10.66
N ARG A 66 6.22 1.13 10.40
CA ARG A 66 6.92 0.49 9.27
C ARG A 66 6.78 -1.03 9.28
N ALA A 67 6.92 -1.65 10.45
CA ALA A 67 6.73 -3.09 10.63
C ALA A 67 5.31 -3.56 10.28
N ARG A 68 4.28 -2.77 10.59
CA ARG A 68 2.88 -3.07 10.25
C ARG A 68 2.60 -2.92 8.77
N LEU A 69 3.23 -1.95 8.10
CA LEU A 69 3.12 -1.81 6.66
C LEU A 69 3.78 -2.98 5.92
N VAL A 70 4.96 -3.42 6.37
CA VAL A 70 5.61 -4.64 5.86
C VAL A 70 4.73 -5.87 6.06
N GLU A 71 4.16 -6.04 7.25
CA GLU A 71 3.21 -7.13 7.54
C GLU A 71 2.00 -7.09 6.60
N ALA A 72 1.42 -5.92 6.37
CA ALA A 72 0.29 -5.73 5.46
C ALA A 72 0.64 -6.08 4.00
N VAL A 73 1.83 -5.68 3.53
CA VAL A 73 2.32 -6.02 2.19
C VAL A 73 2.39 -7.54 2.02
N TYR A 74 3.04 -8.24 2.94
CA TYR A 74 3.19 -9.71 2.82
C TYR A 74 1.88 -10.46 3.02
N ARG A 75 0.98 -10.00 3.89
CA ARG A 75 -0.39 -10.56 3.97
C ARG A 75 -1.15 -10.40 2.67
N THR A 76 -1.00 -9.26 2.01
CA THR A 76 -1.66 -9.00 0.72
C THR A 76 -1.06 -9.86 -0.40
N ILE A 77 0.26 -10.03 -0.44
CA ILE A 77 0.93 -10.94 -1.38
C ILE A 77 0.43 -12.37 -1.18
N ALA A 78 0.39 -12.86 0.07
CA ALA A 78 -0.11 -14.20 0.38
C ALA A 78 -1.58 -14.39 -0.09
N ALA A 79 -2.42 -13.38 0.10
CA ALA A 79 -3.82 -13.41 -0.34
C ALA A 79 -3.98 -13.37 -1.87
N ALA A 80 -3.03 -12.79 -2.61
CA ALA A 80 -3.05 -12.76 -4.07
C ALA A 80 -2.76 -14.15 -4.69
N GLY A 81 -2.20 -15.06 -3.90
CA GLY A 81 -1.83 -16.40 -4.31
C GLY A 81 -0.43 -16.50 -4.91
N PRO A 82 -0.01 -17.70 -5.34
CA PRO A 82 1.31 -17.92 -5.91
C PRO A 82 1.49 -17.17 -7.24
N GLY A 83 2.71 -16.72 -7.52
CA GLY A 83 3.09 -16.08 -8.77
C GLY A 83 3.67 -14.69 -8.58
N GLU A 84 3.82 -13.98 -9.71
CA GLU A 84 4.39 -12.64 -9.72
C GLU A 84 3.34 -11.54 -9.75
N HIS A 85 3.53 -10.57 -8.86
CA HIS A 85 2.57 -9.52 -8.58
C HIS A 85 3.23 -8.16 -8.74
N ARG A 86 2.46 -7.20 -9.28
CA ARG A 86 2.78 -5.78 -9.14
C ARG A 86 2.10 -5.28 -7.87
N ILE A 87 2.88 -4.71 -6.97
CA ILE A 87 2.39 -4.15 -5.71
C ILE A 87 2.32 -2.64 -5.87
N ARG A 88 1.19 -2.04 -5.47
CA ARG A 88 1.04 -0.58 -5.39
C ARG A 88 0.63 -0.23 -3.97
N ILE A 89 1.48 0.52 -3.28
CA ILE A 89 1.21 1.05 -1.94
C ILE A 89 0.78 2.50 -2.12
N VAL A 90 -0.37 2.90 -1.56
CA VAL A 90 -0.90 4.27 -1.64
C VAL A 90 -1.16 4.75 -0.23
N LEU A 91 -0.70 5.95 0.09
CA LEU A 91 -1.00 6.66 1.33
C LEU A 91 -1.74 7.94 0.97
N THR A 92 -2.94 8.11 1.53
CA THR A 92 -3.72 9.34 1.39
C THR A 92 -3.70 10.13 2.69
N ARG A 93 -4.07 11.41 2.63
CA ARG A 93 -4.31 12.22 3.84
C ARG A 93 -5.43 11.65 4.71
N GLY A 94 -6.37 10.93 4.10
CA GLY A 94 -7.63 10.53 4.69
C GLY A 94 -8.76 11.55 4.42
N PRO A 95 -9.93 11.34 5.03
CA PRO A 95 -11.08 12.24 4.95
C PRO A 95 -10.86 13.60 5.63
#